data_AF-A0A933GW29-F1
#
_entry.id   AF-A0A933GW29-F1
#
_cell.length_a   1.000
_cell.length_b   1.000
_cell.length_c   1.000
_cell.angle_alpha   90.00
_cell.angle_beta   90.00
_cell.angle_gamma   90.00
#
_symmetry.space_group_name_H-M   'P 1'
#
loop_
_entity.id
_entity.type
_entity.pdbx_description
1 polymer ?
#
loop_
_entity_poly.entity_id
_entity_poly.type
_entity_poly.pdbx_seq_one_letter_code
_entity_poly.pdbx_strand_id
1 'polypeptide(L)'
;MLVLVAGCAGRSGVSLDPGGAAPATPTGIFASEDLAVDETELPPLSAEEEDVLLEAIQGLASPHFAVYTASAATVIGFGERALPILVRDAQAERTDFGVRSRAVPPVIHRILEEVPTPRLVAYLRWRSGDARRSAAIHLGERKEAGAVPHLLATLPPSPASLRLRYFEALREITAIPDRDPEDWEGASPELVEAWEEWWRGRNAPAAAP
;
A
#
# COMPACT_ATOMS: atom_id res chain seq x y z
N MET A 1 35.36 49.05 37.48
CA MET A 1 34.00 48.48 37.58
C MET A 1 33.59 48.07 36.17
N LEU A 2 33.23 46.79 35.97
CA LEU A 2 32.84 46.10 34.72
C LEU A 2 31.69 46.80 33.96
N VAL A 3 31.43 46.58 32.65
CA VAL A 3 31.02 45.32 31.98
C VAL A 3 31.23 45.35 30.45
N LEU A 4 31.62 44.19 29.90
CA LEU A 4 31.68 43.71 28.50
C LEU A 4 30.30 43.32 27.95
N VAL A 5 30.03 43.47 26.64
CA VAL A 5 29.44 42.41 25.77
C VAL A 5 29.90 42.59 24.31
N ALA A 6 30.25 41.46 23.67
CA ALA A 6 30.77 41.30 22.33
C ALA A 6 29.68 41.07 21.25
N GLY A 7 30.05 41.25 19.98
CA GLY A 7 29.33 40.72 18.82
C GLY A 7 30.22 40.74 17.57
N CYS A 8 30.54 39.55 17.03
CA CYS A 8 31.40 39.37 15.86
C CYS A 8 30.79 38.40 14.84
N ALA A 9 31.13 38.70 13.59
CA ALA A 9 31.32 37.81 12.44
C ALA A 9 30.10 37.27 11.67
N GLY A 10 29.97 37.77 10.44
CA GLY A 10 29.33 37.07 9.33
C GLY A 10 30.25 37.03 8.11
N ARG A 11 30.45 35.84 7.52
CA ARG A 11 30.54 35.59 6.07
C ARG A 11 30.98 34.14 5.76
N SER A 12 30.64 33.73 4.53
CA SER A 12 31.00 32.50 3.78
C SER A 12 29.86 31.46 3.81
N GLY A 13 29.18 31.06 2.74
CA GLY A 13 29.64 30.87 1.36
C GLY A 13 30.01 29.40 1.18
N VAL A 14 29.04 28.51 0.90
CA VAL A 14 29.30 27.11 0.54
C VAL A 14 28.42 26.69 -0.64
N SER A 15 29.14 26.11 -1.61
CA SER A 15 28.75 25.59 -2.91
C SER A 15 27.75 24.44 -2.83
N LEU A 16 26.82 24.40 -3.79
CA LEU A 16 25.94 23.26 -4.05
C LEU A 16 26.69 22.21 -4.87
N ASP A 17 27.07 21.09 -4.23
CA ASP A 17 27.44 19.85 -4.93
C ASP A 17 26.20 18.96 -5.05
N PRO A 18 25.89 18.40 -6.25
CA PRO A 18 24.83 17.41 -6.42
C PRO A 18 25.42 16.01 -6.14
N GLY A 19 25.61 15.70 -4.86
CA GLY A 19 26.23 14.45 -4.40
C GLY A 19 25.37 13.69 -3.39
N GLY A 20 24.04 13.73 -3.51
CA GLY A 20 23.15 12.93 -2.69
C GLY A 20 23.15 11.49 -3.18
N ALA A 21 24.02 10.66 -2.62
CA ALA A 21 23.93 9.21 -2.78
C ALA A 21 22.53 8.76 -2.35
N ALA A 22 21.75 8.27 -3.32
CA ALA A 22 20.48 7.61 -3.04
C ALA A 22 20.72 6.49 -2.02
N PRO A 23 19.84 6.31 -1.01
CA PRO A 23 19.99 5.19 -0.10
C PRO A 23 19.97 3.90 -0.92
N ALA A 24 21.00 3.08 -0.73
CA ALA A 24 21.13 1.79 -1.41
C ALA A 24 19.83 1.02 -1.25
N THR A 25 19.15 0.73 -2.37
CA THR A 25 18.04 -0.20 -2.39
C THR A 25 18.58 -1.54 -1.89
N PRO A 26 17.98 -2.17 -0.86
CA PRO A 26 18.37 -3.52 -0.45
C PRO A 26 18.12 -4.43 -1.65
N THR A 27 19.21 -4.75 -2.34
CA THR A 27 19.24 -5.54 -3.56
C THR A 27 19.55 -6.95 -3.09
N GLY A 28 18.56 -7.85 -3.06
CA GLY A 28 18.91 -9.27 -2.95
C GLY A 28 17.84 -10.27 -2.52
N ILE A 29 16.86 -9.93 -1.68
CA ILE A 29 16.06 -10.99 -1.02
C ILE A 29 14.57 -11.00 -1.44
N PHE A 30 14.01 -9.88 -1.90
CA PHE A 30 12.58 -9.78 -2.26
C PHE A 30 12.29 -9.66 -3.75
N ALA A 31 13.30 -9.91 -4.61
CA ALA A 31 13.16 -9.92 -6.06
C ALA A 31 12.54 -11.25 -6.54
N SER A 32 11.33 -11.55 -6.09
CA SER A 32 10.47 -12.50 -6.80
C SER A 32 9.80 -11.71 -7.94
N GLU A 33 10.47 -11.70 -9.09
CA GLU A 33 10.00 -11.16 -10.37
C GLU A 33 8.73 -11.88 -10.88
N ASP A 34 8.38 -13.05 -10.32
CA ASP A 34 7.33 -13.94 -10.83
C ASP A 34 5.89 -13.71 -10.31
N LEU A 35 5.63 -12.64 -9.55
CA LEU A 35 4.28 -12.35 -8.99
C LEU A 35 3.72 -10.97 -9.38
N ALA A 36 4.26 -10.36 -10.43
CA ALA A 36 3.62 -9.19 -11.03
C ALA A 36 2.39 -9.64 -11.83
N VAL A 37 1.23 -9.76 -11.19
CA VAL A 37 -0.04 -9.71 -11.93
C VAL A 37 -0.14 -8.28 -12.45
N ASP A 38 0.17 -8.10 -13.74
CA ASP A 38 -0.13 -6.84 -14.42
C ASP A 38 -1.64 -6.58 -14.30
N GLU A 39 -2.04 -5.32 -14.16
CA GLU A 39 -3.45 -4.91 -14.04
C GLU A 39 -4.31 -5.42 -15.24
N THR A 40 -3.66 -5.96 -16.27
CA THR A 40 -4.20 -6.45 -17.55
C THR A 40 -4.32 -7.98 -17.70
N GLU A 41 -3.87 -8.81 -16.76
CA GLU A 41 -3.89 -10.29 -16.91
C GLU A 41 -5.27 -10.93 -16.69
N LEU A 42 -6.29 -10.15 -16.38
CA LEU A 42 -7.65 -10.63 -16.21
C LEU A 42 -8.32 -10.79 -17.57
N PRO A 43 -9.16 -11.84 -17.77
CA PRO A 43 -9.87 -12.01 -19.03
C PRO A 43 -10.68 -10.74 -19.34
N PRO A 44 -10.55 -10.18 -20.56
CA PRO A 44 -11.15 -8.91 -20.89
C PRO A 44 -12.68 -9.02 -20.86
N LEU A 45 -13.32 -7.96 -20.41
CA LEU A 45 -14.76 -7.81 -20.57
C LEU A 45 -15.08 -7.58 -22.06
N SER A 46 -16.21 -8.12 -22.50
CA SER A 46 -16.82 -7.69 -23.77
C SER A 46 -17.22 -6.21 -23.70
N ALA A 47 -17.41 -5.58 -24.85
CA ALA A 47 -17.82 -4.16 -24.91
C ALA A 47 -19.15 -3.91 -24.16
N GLU A 48 -20.11 -4.83 -24.29
CA GLU A 48 -21.40 -4.76 -23.60
C GLU A 48 -21.23 -4.88 -22.07
N GLU A 49 -20.37 -5.78 -21.61
CA GLU A 49 -20.05 -5.90 -20.17
C GLU A 49 -19.34 -4.66 -19.63
N GLU A 50 -18.41 -4.06 -20.40
CA GLU A 50 -17.74 -2.82 -20.00
C GLU A 50 -18.73 -1.65 -19.91
N ASP A 51 -19.66 -1.51 -20.85
CA ASP A 51 -20.70 -0.48 -20.81
C ASP A 51 -21.59 -0.62 -19.56
N VAL A 52 -22.05 -1.84 -19.25
CA VAL A 52 -22.83 -2.13 -18.04
C VAL A 52 -22.02 -1.82 -16.78
N LEU A 53 -20.73 -2.18 -16.77
CA LEU A 53 -19.86 -1.90 -15.64
C LEU A 53 -19.63 -0.40 -15.44
N LEU A 54 -19.42 0.36 -16.52
CA LEU A 54 -19.24 1.81 -16.45
C LEU A 54 -20.50 2.52 -15.95
N GLU A 55 -21.69 2.08 -16.38
CA GLU A 55 -22.96 2.58 -15.84
C GLU A 55 -23.08 2.29 -14.34
N ALA A 56 -22.74 1.08 -13.90
CA ALA A 56 -22.73 0.73 -12.49
C ALA A 56 -21.71 1.59 -11.70
N ILE A 57 -20.50 1.82 -12.23
CA ILE A 57 -19.50 2.68 -11.58
C ILE A 57 -20.03 4.11 -11.42
N GLN A 58 -20.74 4.65 -12.41
CA GLN A 58 -21.41 5.95 -12.28
C GLN A 58 -22.49 5.93 -11.19
N GLY A 59 -23.25 4.84 -11.10
CA GLY A 59 -24.28 4.65 -10.07
C GLY A 59 -23.73 4.58 -8.64
N LEU A 60 -22.44 4.27 -8.44
CA LEU A 60 -21.76 4.40 -7.14
C LEU A 60 -21.72 5.83 -6.61
N ALA A 61 -21.90 6.84 -7.48
CA ALA A 61 -22.03 8.24 -7.12
C ALA A 61 -23.42 8.66 -6.70
N SER A 62 -24.40 7.79 -6.85
CA SER A 62 -25.79 8.15 -6.60
C SER A 62 -26.01 8.44 -5.11
N PRO A 63 -26.63 9.57 -4.76
CA PRO A 63 -27.08 9.82 -3.39
C PRO A 63 -28.25 8.90 -3.00
N HIS A 64 -28.89 8.25 -3.97
CA HIS A 64 -29.96 7.29 -3.72
C HIS A 64 -29.39 5.94 -3.34
N PHE A 65 -29.57 5.57 -2.07
CA PHE A 65 -29.07 4.31 -1.51
C PHE A 65 -29.39 3.08 -2.38
N ALA A 66 -30.61 2.98 -2.92
CA ALA A 66 -31.01 1.86 -3.78
C ALA A 66 -30.21 1.77 -5.08
N VAL A 67 -29.87 2.92 -5.69
CA VAL A 67 -29.05 2.96 -6.92
C VAL A 67 -27.61 2.61 -6.59
N TYR A 68 -27.07 3.16 -5.50
CA TYR A 68 -25.75 2.83 -5.00
C TYR A 68 -25.60 1.32 -4.71
N THR A 69 -26.55 0.72 -4.00
CA THR A 69 -26.46 -0.70 -3.63
C THR A 69 -26.60 -1.62 -4.83
N ALA A 70 -27.52 -1.34 -5.76
CA ALA A 70 -27.65 -2.09 -7.00
C ALA A 70 -26.37 -2.01 -7.84
N SER A 71 -25.81 -0.80 -7.94
CA SER A 71 -24.56 -0.55 -8.67
C SER A 71 -23.38 -1.28 -8.04
N ALA A 72 -23.22 -1.19 -6.71
CA ALA A 72 -22.19 -1.90 -5.98
C ALA A 72 -22.33 -3.42 -6.16
N ALA A 73 -23.54 -3.96 -6.10
CA ALA A 73 -23.78 -5.38 -6.35
C ALA A 73 -23.38 -5.80 -7.77
N THR A 74 -23.69 -4.98 -8.79
CA THR A 74 -23.25 -5.23 -10.16
C THR A 74 -21.73 -5.24 -10.28
N VAL A 75 -21.04 -4.22 -9.75
CA VAL A 75 -19.57 -4.13 -9.79
C VAL A 75 -18.93 -5.31 -9.06
N ILE A 76 -19.45 -5.70 -7.90
CA ILE A 76 -19.00 -6.88 -7.14
C ILE A 76 -19.23 -8.17 -7.94
N GLY A 77 -20.37 -8.28 -8.64
CA GLY A 77 -20.70 -9.44 -9.47
C GLY A 77 -19.74 -9.66 -10.64
N PHE A 78 -19.10 -8.61 -11.16
CA PHE A 78 -18.01 -8.73 -12.13
C PHE A 78 -16.68 -9.24 -11.52
N GLY A 79 -16.55 -9.17 -10.20
CA GLY A 79 -15.40 -9.68 -9.44
C GLY A 79 -14.09 -8.98 -9.80
N GLU A 80 -13.00 -9.73 -9.81
CA GLU A 80 -11.65 -9.19 -10.11
C GLU A 80 -11.60 -8.43 -11.43
N ARG A 81 -12.37 -8.86 -12.45
CA ARG A 81 -12.43 -8.21 -13.78
C ARG A 81 -12.88 -6.76 -13.72
N ALA A 82 -13.61 -6.36 -12.68
CA ALA A 82 -14.02 -4.97 -12.51
C ALA A 82 -12.89 -4.05 -12.00
N LEU A 83 -11.89 -4.61 -11.31
CA LEU A 83 -10.90 -3.81 -10.59
C LEU A 83 -10.09 -2.87 -11.50
N PRO A 84 -9.57 -3.28 -12.68
CA PRO A 84 -8.81 -2.36 -13.54
C PRO A 84 -9.66 -1.17 -14.02
N ILE A 85 -10.91 -1.43 -14.38
CA ILE A 85 -11.84 -0.40 -14.88
C ILE A 85 -12.27 0.54 -13.74
N LEU A 86 -12.61 -0.04 -12.58
CA LEU A 86 -12.97 0.71 -11.37
C LEU A 86 -11.82 1.61 -10.89
N VAL A 87 -10.60 1.10 -10.87
CA VAL A 87 -9.40 1.86 -10.48
C VAL A 87 -9.11 2.97 -11.47
N ARG A 88 -9.16 2.67 -12.78
CA ARG A 88 -8.97 3.66 -13.85
C ARG A 88 -9.97 4.80 -13.73
N ASP A 89 -11.26 4.48 -13.57
CA ASP A 89 -12.30 5.50 -13.45
C ASP A 89 -12.20 6.28 -12.14
N ALA A 90 -11.90 5.62 -11.01
CA ALA A 90 -11.67 6.29 -9.74
C ALA A 90 -10.45 7.23 -9.74
N GLN A 91 -9.48 7.01 -10.61
CA GLN A 91 -8.31 7.90 -10.77
C GLN A 91 -8.57 9.06 -11.73
N ALA A 92 -9.62 9.02 -12.54
CA ALA A 92 -9.94 10.08 -13.47
C ALA A 92 -10.28 11.39 -12.74
N GLU A 93 -9.82 12.52 -13.28
CA GLU A 93 -10.02 13.84 -12.68
C GLU A 93 -11.50 14.23 -12.56
N ARG A 94 -12.33 13.71 -13.46
CA ARG A 94 -13.77 13.95 -13.51
C ARG A 94 -14.56 13.27 -12.39
N THR A 95 -13.94 12.34 -11.66
CA THR A 95 -14.66 11.50 -10.70
C THR A 95 -14.81 12.22 -9.37
N ASP A 96 -16.04 12.32 -8.89
CA ASP A 96 -16.39 12.99 -7.64
C ASP A 96 -15.58 12.43 -6.46
N PHE A 97 -15.07 13.32 -5.60
CA PHE A 97 -14.23 12.93 -4.47
C PHE A 97 -14.96 12.02 -3.49
N GLY A 98 -16.28 12.21 -3.29
CA GLY A 98 -17.11 11.34 -2.47
C GLY A 98 -17.17 9.92 -3.01
N VAL A 99 -17.31 9.75 -4.32
CA VAL A 99 -17.24 8.44 -5.00
C VAL A 99 -15.90 7.77 -4.74
N ARG A 100 -14.82 8.49 -5.03
CA ARG A 100 -13.46 7.98 -4.91
C ARG A 100 -13.11 7.56 -3.49
N SER A 101 -13.52 8.36 -2.50
CA SER A 101 -13.11 8.18 -1.10
C SER A 101 -14.05 7.32 -0.27
N ARG A 102 -15.34 7.21 -0.64
CA ARG A 102 -16.36 6.50 0.16
C ARG A 102 -16.96 5.29 -0.55
N ALA A 103 -17.24 5.39 -1.84
CA ALA A 103 -17.97 4.35 -2.56
C ALA A 103 -17.04 3.25 -3.10
N VAL A 104 -15.92 3.66 -3.70
CA VAL A 104 -14.97 2.74 -4.34
C VAL A 104 -14.24 1.82 -3.34
N PRO A 105 -13.73 2.29 -2.19
CA PRO A 105 -12.95 1.42 -1.30
C PRO A 105 -13.72 0.21 -0.74
N PRO A 106 -14.99 0.34 -0.28
CA PRO A 106 -15.78 -0.81 0.15
C PRO A 106 -16.04 -1.84 -0.96
N VAL A 107 -16.26 -1.37 -2.19
CA VAL A 107 -16.50 -2.26 -3.35
C VAL A 107 -15.23 -3.04 -3.68
N ILE A 108 -14.08 -2.37 -3.75
CA ILE A 108 -12.78 -3.04 -3.93
C ILE A 108 -12.54 -4.08 -2.82
N HIS A 109 -12.78 -3.70 -1.56
CA HIS A 109 -12.60 -4.60 -0.43
C HIS A 109 -13.47 -5.86 -0.55
N ARG A 110 -14.73 -5.72 -0.94
CA ARG A 110 -15.64 -6.86 -1.18
C ARG A 110 -15.20 -7.74 -2.34
N ILE A 111 -14.73 -7.16 -3.44
CA ILE A 111 -14.20 -7.95 -4.55
C ILE A 111 -13.02 -8.81 -4.10
N LEU A 112 -12.12 -8.25 -3.29
CA LEU A 112 -10.91 -8.94 -2.82
C LEU A 112 -11.18 -10.01 -1.74
N GLU A 113 -12.38 -10.04 -1.15
CA GLU A 113 -12.78 -11.01 -0.11
C GLU A 113 -12.74 -12.45 -0.61
N GLU A 114 -12.95 -12.69 -1.91
CA GLU A 114 -12.95 -14.02 -2.54
C GLU A 114 -11.68 -14.29 -3.37
N VAL A 115 -10.75 -13.33 -3.42
CA VAL A 115 -9.54 -13.44 -4.23
C VAL A 115 -8.51 -14.34 -3.55
N PRO A 116 -7.86 -15.28 -4.27
CA PRO A 116 -6.85 -16.16 -3.69
C PRO A 116 -5.57 -15.42 -3.29
N THR A 117 -4.88 -15.95 -2.29
CA THR A 117 -3.70 -15.33 -1.65
C THR A 117 -2.59 -14.91 -2.62
N PRO A 118 -2.17 -15.73 -3.62
CA PRO A 118 -1.15 -15.31 -4.57
C PRO A 118 -1.53 -14.04 -5.34
N ARG A 119 -2.82 -13.87 -5.67
CA ARG A 119 -3.32 -12.66 -6.32
C ARG A 119 -3.41 -11.48 -5.34
N LEU A 120 -3.86 -11.70 -4.11
CA LEU A 120 -3.81 -10.66 -3.06
C LEU A 120 -2.41 -10.07 -2.86
N VAL A 121 -1.38 -10.92 -2.88
CA VAL A 121 0.02 -10.48 -2.82
C VAL A 121 0.37 -9.56 -3.99
N ALA A 122 -0.10 -9.88 -5.21
CA ALA A 122 0.14 -9.03 -6.38
C ALA A 122 -0.51 -7.64 -6.24
N TYR A 123 -1.73 -7.56 -5.68
CA TYR A 123 -2.43 -6.30 -5.43
C TYR A 123 -1.69 -5.35 -4.47
N LEU A 124 -0.73 -5.83 -3.65
CA LEU A 124 0.10 -4.96 -2.81
C LEU A 124 0.98 -3.99 -3.63
N ARG A 125 1.23 -4.30 -4.91
CA ARG A 125 2.08 -3.54 -5.84
C ARG A 125 1.28 -2.69 -6.83
N TRP A 126 -0.05 -2.78 -6.83
CA TRP A 126 -0.92 -2.00 -7.72
C TRP A 126 -0.79 -0.49 -7.53
N ARG A 127 -1.17 0.30 -8.53
CA ARG A 127 -1.12 1.76 -8.41
C ARG A 127 -2.17 2.29 -7.43
N SER A 128 -3.32 1.62 -7.34
CA SER A 128 -4.43 2.02 -6.47
C SER A 128 -4.10 1.82 -4.99
N GLY A 129 -4.06 2.90 -4.23
CA GLY A 129 -3.89 2.83 -2.78
C GLY A 129 -5.00 2.05 -2.08
N ASP A 130 -6.23 2.10 -2.58
CA ASP A 130 -7.35 1.37 -1.96
C ASP A 130 -7.27 -0.14 -2.24
N ALA A 131 -6.83 -0.55 -3.44
CA ALA A 131 -6.58 -1.97 -3.74
C ALA A 131 -5.45 -2.52 -2.87
N ARG A 132 -4.35 -1.79 -2.77
CA ARG A 132 -3.21 -2.13 -1.90
C ARG A 132 -3.60 -2.26 -0.43
N ARG A 133 -4.41 -1.31 0.06
CA ARG A 133 -4.94 -1.32 1.43
C ARG A 133 -5.79 -2.57 1.66
N SER A 134 -6.78 -2.80 0.81
CA SER A 134 -7.72 -3.90 0.93
C SER A 134 -7.02 -5.25 0.84
N ALA A 135 -6.02 -5.39 -0.05
CA ALA A 135 -5.20 -6.59 -0.14
C ALA A 135 -4.46 -6.88 1.17
N ALA A 136 -3.81 -5.87 1.76
CA ALA A 136 -3.12 -6.05 3.04
C ALA A 136 -4.07 -6.45 4.17
N ILE A 137 -5.26 -5.82 4.25
CA ILE A 137 -6.28 -6.17 5.25
C ILE A 137 -6.65 -7.65 5.11
N HIS A 138 -7.00 -8.11 3.91
CA HIS A 138 -7.39 -9.51 3.68
C HIS A 138 -6.26 -10.50 3.98
N LEU A 139 -5.02 -10.17 3.62
CA LEU A 139 -3.85 -10.99 3.96
C LEU A 139 -3.64 -11.10 5.48
N GLY A 140 -3.88 -10.00 6.20
CA GLY A 140 -3.89 -9.93 7.66
C GLY A 140 -4.95 -10.82 8.29
N GLU A 141 -6.21 -10.58 7.93
CA GLU A 141 -7.39 -11.29 8.46
C GLU A 141 -7.32 -12.80 8.23
N ARG A 142 -6.76 -13.21 7.08
CA ARG A 142 -6.55 -14.61 6.71
C ARG A 142 -5.29 -15.24 7.32
N LYS A 143 -4.45 -14.44 8.00
CA LYS A 143 -3.18 -14.87 8.61
C LYS A 143 -2.22 -15.54 7.63
N GLU A 144 -2.10 -14.94 6.44
CA GLU A 144 -1.31 -15.50 5.33
C GLU A 144 0.19 -15.30 5.54
N ALA A 145 0.84 -16.26 6.20
CA ALA A 145 2.29 -16.23 6.49
C ALA A 145 3.17 -16.03 5.23
N GLY A 146 2.73 -16.56 4.08
CA GLY A 146 3.43 -16.37 2.80
C GLY A 146 3.47 -14.93 2.31
N ALA A 147 2.62 -14.04 2.83
CA ALA A 147 2.57 -12.64 2.42
C ALA A 147 3.58 -11.73 3.14
N VAL A 148 4.18 -12.20 4.24
CA VAL A 148 5.03 -11.37 5.11
C VAL A 148 6.23 -10.76 4.36
N PRO A 149 6.99 -11.50 3.54
CA PRO A 149 8.08 -10.93 2.73
C PRO A 149 7.60 -9.80 1.80
N HIS A 150 6.40 -9.95 1.23
CA HIS A 150 5.83 -8.98 0.30
C HIS A 150 5.31 -7.72 0.99
N LEU A 151 4.70 -7.87 2.18
CA LEU A 151 4.30 -6.73 3.02
C LEU A 151 5.53 -5.93 3.49
N LEU A 152 6.60 -6.60 3.93
CA LEU A 152 7.85 -5.94 4.32
C LEU A 152 8.49 -5.18 3.16
N ALA A 153 8.59 -5.81 1.98
CA ALA A 153 9.16 -5.18 0.79
C ALA A 153 8.38 -3.93 0.34
N THR A 154 7.07 -3.87 0.61
CA THR A 154 6.22 -2.74 0.20
C THR A 154 6.15 -1.62 1.23
N LEU A 155 6.65 -1.80 2.47
CA LEU A 155 6.67 -0.74 3.49
C LEU A 155 7.50 0.51 3.10
N PRO A 156 8.76 0.40 2.64
CA PRO A 156 9.60 1.58 2.36
C PRO A 156 9.03 2.52 1.29
N PRO A 157 8.57 2.05 0.11
CA PRO A 157 8.04 2.93 -0.93
C PRO A 157 6.61 3.42 -0.66
N SER A 158 5.96 2.95 0.42
CA SER A 158 4.56 3.28 0.68
C SER A 158 4.36 4.61 1.39
N PRO A 159 3.27 5.33 1.04
CA PRO A 159 2.82 6.49 1.81
C PRO A 159 2.46 6.08 3.24
N ALA A 160 2.56 7.02 4.18
CA ALA A 160 2.36 6.76 5.61
C ALA A 160 1.02 6.07 5.94
N SER A 161 -0.06 6.43 5.22
CA SER A 161 -1.39 5.84 5.39
C SER A 161 -1.46 4.35 5.00
N LEU A 162 -0.65 3.90 4.05
CA LEU A 162 -0.56 2.49 3.67
C LEU A 162 0.38 1.72 4.59
N ARG A 163 1.46 2.34 5.06
CA ARG A 163 2.39 1.69 5.99
C ARG A 163 1.70 1.21 7.26
N LEU A 164 0.79 2.01 7.82
CA LEU A 164 0.01 1.60 9.00
C LEU A 164 -0.76 0.29 8.73
N ARG A 165 -1.42 0.19 7.58
CA ARG A 165 -2.21 -0.98 7.20
C ARG A 165 -1.36 -2.22 6.96
N TYR A 166 -0.17 -2.03 6.41
CA TYR A 166 0.80 -3.13 6.25
C TYR A 166 1.33 -3.60 7.59
N PHE A 167 1.59 -2.69 8.53
CA PHE A 167 1.96 -3.07 9.90
C PHE A 167 0.83 -3.79 10.62
N GLU A 168 -0.41 -3.33 10.50
CA GLU A 168 -1.58 -4.04 11.05
C GLU A 168 -1.68 -5.44 10.47
N ALA A 169 -1.60 -5.60 9.15
CA ALA A 169 -1.61 -6.91 8.50
C ALA A 169 -0.48 -7.82 9.00
N LEU A 170 0.75 -7.29 9.12
CA LEU A 170 1.88 -8.02 9.68
C LEU A 170 1.58 -8.48 11.10
N ARG A 171 1.08 -7.60 11.97
CA ARG A 171 0.68 -7.95 13.35
C ARG A 171 -0.35 -9.06 13.40
N GLU A 172 -1.37 -9.01 12.55
CA GLU A 172 -2.41 -10.06 12.49
C GLU A 172 -1.85 -11.43 12.06
N ILE A 173 -0.91 -11.44 11.09
CA ILE A 173 -0.31 -12.67 10.55
C ILE A 173 0.65 -13.32 11.55
N THR A 174 1.49 -12.52 12.17
CA THR A 174 2.67 -12.98 12.91
C THR A 174 2.53 -12.84 14.43
N ALA A 175 1.42 -12.27 14.90
CA ALA A 175 1.23 -11.85 16.28
C ALA A 175 2.35 -10.92 16.81
N ILE A 176 3.13 -10.26 15.94
CA ILE A 176 4.23 -9.35 16.33
C ILE A 176 3.72 -8.35 17.38
N PRO A 177 4.19 -8.43 18.64
CA PRO A 177 3.90 -7.41 19.64
C PRO A 177 4.69 -6.13 19.33
N ASP A 178 4.26 -5.02 19.92
CA ASP A 178 4.61 -3.65 19.52
C ASP A 178 6.11 -3.28 19.47
N ARG A 179 7.09 -4.17 19.76
CA ARG A 179 8.50 -3.82 19.53
C ARG A 179 9.62 -4.86 19.54
N ASP A 180 9.43 -6.13 19.91
CA ASP A 180 10.59 -7.01 20.14
C ASP A 180 10.61 -8.29 19.27
N PRO A 181 11.64 -8.51 18.44
CA PRO A 181 11.83 -9.73 17.66
C PRO A 181 12.08 -11.00 18.48
N GLU A 182 12.50 -10.86 19.74
CA GLU A 182 12.69 -12.00 20.64
C GLU A 182 11.36 -12.70 21.02
N ASP A 183 10.22 -12.01 20.87
CA ASP A 183 8.89 -12.53 21.21
C ASP A 183 8.17 -13.23 20.03
N TRP A 184 8.83 -13.38 18.88
CA TRP A 184 8.22 -13.89 17.65
C TRP A 184 8.19 -15.43 17.62
N GLU A 185 7.32 -16.05 18.41
CA GLU A 185 7.13 -17.50 18.36
C GLU A 185 6.64 -17.94 16.96
N GLY A 186 7.53 -18.62 16.21
CA GLY A 186 7.24 -19.20 14.90
C GLY A 186 7.63 -18.36 13.68
N ALA A 187 8.22 -17.17 13.85
CA ALA A 187 8.80 -16.43 12.73
C ALA A 187 10.07 -17.11 12.21
N SER A 188 10.27 -17.09 10.88
CA SER A 188 11.53 -17.57 10.33
C SER A 188 12.69 -16.64 10.73
N PRO A 189 13.89 -17.17 11.01
CA PRO A 189 15.06 -16.34 11.37
C PRO A 189 15.38 -15.25 10.35
N GLU A 190 15.17 -15.55 9.06
CA GLU A 190 15.35 -14.61 7.95
C GLU A 190 14.41 -13.40 8.03
N LEU A 191 13.19 -13.60 8.55
CA LEU A 191 12.21 -12.54 8.75
C LEU A 191 12.64 -11.60 9.88
N VAL A 192 13.09 -12.20 10.98
CA VAL A 192 13.62 -11.50 12.16
C VAL A 192 14.78 -10.61 11.74
N GLU A 193 15.74 -11.19 11.01
CA GLU A 193 16.91 -10.47 10.51
C GLU A 193 16.54 -9.33 9.57
N ALA A 194 15.67 -9.57 8.57
CA ALA A 194 15.24 -8.53 7.63
C ALA A 194 14.52 -7.36 8.29
N TRP A 195 13.71 -7.62 9.32
CA TRP A 195 13.05 -6.57 10.09
C TRP A 195 14.02 -5.84 11.01
N GLU A 196 14.94 -6.56 11.67
CA GLU A 196 15.95 -5.94 12.53
C GLU A 196 16.89 -5.03 11.74
N GLU A 197 17.33 -5.46 10.56
CA GLU A 197 18.10 -4.64 9.63
C GLU A 197 17.33 -3.37 9.23
N TRP A 198 16.04 -3.53 8.89
CA TRP A 198 15.17 -2.41 8.55
C TRP A 198 14.97 -1.44 9.73
N TRP A 199 14.71 -1.96 10.93
CA TRP A 199 14.45 -1.18 12.14
C TRP A 199 15.71 -0.44 12.61
N ARG A 200 16.86 -1.13 12.64
CA ARG A 200 18.16 -0.52 12.99
C ARG A 200 18.59 0.50 11.95
N GLY A 201 18.40 0.23 10.65
CA GLY A 201 18.77 1.17 9.60
C GLY A 201 18.00 2.49 9.66
N ARG A 202 16.75 2.48 10.13
CA ARG A 202 15.89 3.67 10.21
C ARG A 202 15.96 4.40 11.55
N ASN A 203 16.23 3.69 12.64
CA ASN A 203 16.35 4.24 14.00
C ASN A 203 17.80 4.39 14.46
N ALA A 204 18.79 4.16 13.58
CA ALA A 204 20.16 4.51 13.85
C ALA A 204 20.21 5.99 14.24
N PRO A 205 20.78 6.35 15.41
CA PRO A 205 20.89 7.75 15.79
C PRO A 205 21.64 8.47 14.66
N ALA A 206 21.05 9.57 14.16
CA ALA A 206 21.70 10.41 13.18
C ALA A 206 23.13 10.66 13.66
N ALA A 207 24.12 10.26 12.87
CA ALA A 207 25.52 10.41 13.22
C ALA A 207 25.72 11.87 13.66
N ALA A 208 26.09 12.06 14.92
CA ALA A 208 26.28 13.38 15.49
C ALA A 208 27.34 14.12 14.65
N PRO A 209 27.12 15.41 14.35
CA PRO A 209 28.01 16.19 13.49
C PRO A 209 29.43 16.31 14.04
#